data_AF-A0A524C8U2-F1
#
_entry.id   AF-A0A524C8U2-F1
#
_cell.length_a   1.000
_cell.length_b   1.000
_cell.length_c   1.000
_cell.angle_alpha   90.00
_cell.angle_beta   90.00
_cell.angle_gamma   90.00
#
_symmetry.space_group_name_H-M   'P 1'
#
loop_
_entity.id
_entity.type
_entity.pdbx_description
1 polymer ?
#
loop_
_entity_poly.entity_id
_entity_poly.type
_entity_poly.pdbx_seq_one_letter_code
_entity_poly.pdbx_strand_id
1 'polypeptide(L)'
;MFSFRFRLINILTDSNRGGRRVRPYIFRGIFMDMLKKIDPALVKDMHIPNQIRPYSINIWYHGEEIDFILNIFNQNISSEVIDYIFGMKEQKLNVGGTDFLIRNINIDKINIATFLKDSSPVIKFRLRFITPTYFQKKDSEITIRFPSPTSLFTNLTHLWNEFSNEDAKIDFTDFLEWVDTNLFLTS
;
A
#
# COMPACT_ATOMS: atom_id res chain seq x y z
N MET A 1 2.63 -3.34 11.24
CA MET A 1 2.82 -2.81 9.87
C MET A 1 3.88 -1.71 9.90
N PHE A 2 4.70 -1.61 8.86
CA PHE A 2 5.58 -0.45 8.64
C PHE A 2 5.16 0.32 7.39
N SER A 3 5.23 1.64 7.46
CA SER A 3 5.06 2.54 6.33
C SER A 3 6.38 3.25 6.05
N PHE A 4 6.86 3.13 4.83
CA PHE A 4 8.06 3.77 4.33
C PHE A 4 7.66 4.82 3.32
N ARG A 5 7.93 6.09 3.60
CA ARG A 5 7.67 7.20 2.69
C ARG A 5 9.00 7.75 2.20
N PHE A 6 9.31 7.47 0.95
CA PHE A 6 10.46 8.02 0.24
C PHE A 6 10.03 9.30 -0.49
N ARG A 7 10.68 10.42 -0.20
CA ARG A 7 10.57 11.60 -1.06
C ARG A 7 11.65 11.56 -2.12
N LEU A 8 11.22 11.51 -3.37
CA LEU A 8 12.08 11.28 -4.52
C LEU A 8 12.08 12.48 -5.46
N ILE A 9 13.21 12.74 -6.10
CA ILE A 9 13.31 13.69 -7.22
C ILE A 9 13.87 12.95 -8.42
N ASN A 10 13.21 13.09 -9.56
CA ASN A 10 13.68 12.51 -10.82
C ASN A 10 14.98 13.22 -11.25
N ILE A 11 16.06 12.46 -11.40
CA ILE A 11 17.28 12.95 -12.05
C ILE A 11 17.01 12.85 -13.55
N LEU A 12 16.32 13.84 -14.12
CA LEU A 12 16.26 13.95 -15.56
C LEU A 12 17.68 14.26 -16.06
N THR A 13 18.29 13.30 -16.75
CA THR A 13 19.37 13.60 -17.69
C THR A 13 18.79 14.54 -18.75
N ASP A 14 19.48 15.65 -18.97
CA ASP A 14 19.07 16.76 -19.83
C ASP A 14 18.39 16.31 -21.14
N SER A 15 17.42 17.11 -21.59
CA SER A 15 16.72 17.09 -22.89
C SER A 15 15.34 16.43 -23.00
N ASN A 16 14.37 16.82 -22.16
CA ASN A 16 13.03 17.22 -22.63
C ASN A 16 12.14 17.67 -21.47
N ARG A 17 11.75 18.95 -21.47
CA ARG A 17 10.85 19.59 -20.48
C ARG A 17 9.38 19.18 -20.64
N GLY A 18 9.14 17.89 -20.80
CA GLY A 18 7.83 17.27 -20.66
C GLY A 18 7.97 16.19 -19.61
N GLY A 19 7.80 16.55 -18.33
CA GLY A 19 7.95 15.65 -17.19
C GLY A 19 7.10 14.39 -17.36
N ARG A 20 7.71 13.34 -17.90
CA ARG A 20 7.00 12.09 -18.17
C ARG A 20 6.74 11.44 -16.82
N ARG A 21 5.48 11.49 -16.37
CA ARG A 21 5.07 10.80 -15.15
C ARG A 21 5.45 9.33 -15.28
N VAL A 22 6.35 8.90 -14.39
CA VAL A 22 6.83 7.52 -14.29
C VAL A 22 5.62 6.65 -13.98
N ARG A 23 5.41 5.56 -14.70
CA ARG A 23 4.20 4.74 -14.52
C ARG A 23 4.21 4.07 -13.14
N PRO A 24 3.07 3.99 -12.41
CA PRO A 24 3.03 3.45 -11.06
C PRO A 24 3.62 2.04 -10.87
N TYR A 25 3.49 1.16 -11.86
CA TYR A 25 4.05 -0.20 -11.77
C TYR A 25 5.58 -0.23 -11.62
N ILE A 26 6.28 0.85 -12.01
CA ILE A 26 7.75 0.97 -11.87
C ILE A 26 8.16 0.93 -10.40
N PHE A 27 7.36 1.49 -9.50
CA PHE A 27 7.65 1.51 -8.07
C PHE A 27 7.48 0.14 -7.41
N ARG A 28 6.63 -0.72 -7.97
CA ARG A 28 6.65 -2.14 -7.64
C ARG A 28 7.97 -2.77 -8.07
N GLY A 29 8.50 -2.40 -9.23
CA GLY A 29 9.84 -2.80 -9.65
C GLY A 29 10.93 -2.38 -8.67
N ILE A 30 10.87 -1.15 -8.15
CA ILE A 30 11.81 -0.64 -7.13
C ILE A 30 11.81 -1.55 -5.91
N PHE A 31 10.62 -1.83 -5.39
CA PHE A 31 10.50 -2.67 -4.21
C PHE A 31 10.99 -4.10 -4.46
N MET A 32 10.69 -4.69 -5.63
CA MET A 32 11.16 -6.04 -5.95
C MET A 32 12.67 -6.11 -6.17
N ASP A 33 13.27 -5.08 -6.76
CA ASP A 33 14.73 -4.99 -6.92
C ASP A 33 15.43 -4.82 -5.56
N MET A 34 14.85 -4.01 -4.67
CA MET A 34 15.29 -3.87 -3.29
C MET A 34 15.29 -5.22 -2.56
N LEU A 35 14.16 -5.95 -2.58
CA LEU A 35 14.08 -7.28 -1.97
C LEU A 35 15.10 -8.25 -2.57
N LYS A 36 15.27 -8.26 -3.89
CA LYS A 36 16.25 -9.13 -4.57
C LYS A 36 17.69 -8.84 -4.14
N LYS A 37 18.02 -7.59 -3.84
CA LYS A 37 19.35 -7.18 -3.34
C LYS A 37 19.57 -7.58 -1.89
N ILE A 38 18.50 -7.65 -1.09
CA ILE A 38 18.55 -8.12 0.30
C ILE A 38 18.70 -9.64 0.32
N ASP A 39 17.67 -10.33 -0.16
CA ASP A 39 17.64 -11.78 -0.32
C ASP A 39 16.62 -12.14 -1.42
N PRO A 40 17.06 -12.76 -2.53
CA PRO A 40 16.17 -13.23 -3.59
C PRO A 40 15.01 -14.13 -3.11
N ALA A 41 15.15 -14.84 -1.99
CA ALA A 41 14.08 -15.67 -1.44
C ALA A 41 12.87 -14.84 -0.98
N LEU A 42 13.09 -13.62 -0.46
CA LEU A 42 12.01 -12.73 -0.02
C LEU A 42 11.06 -12.34 -1.15
N VAL A 43 11.55 -12.28 -2.40
CA VAL A 43 10.69 -11.99 -3.56
C VAL A 43 9.64 -13.09 -3.75
N LYS A 44 9.96 -14.34 -3.43
CA LYS A 44 9.06 -15.48 -3.56
C LYS A 44 7.90 -15.38 -2.56
N ASP A 45 8.19 -14.98 -1.33
CA ASP A 45 7.19 -14.82 -0.26
C ASP A 45 6.16 -13.73 -0.61
N MET A 46 6.55 -12.75 -1.43
CA MET A 46 5.65 -11.68 -1.89
C MET A 46 4.73 -12.08 -3.05
N HIS A 47 4.88 -13.28 -3.61
CA HIS A 47 4.19 -13.73 -4.83
C HIS A 47 3.54 -15.11 -4.69
N ILE A 48 3.11 -15.49 -3.48
CA ILE A 48 2.36 -16.72 -3.29
C ILE A 48 1.00 -16.60 -4.00
N PRO A 49 0.64 -17.52 -4.92
CA PRO A 49 -0.64 -17.49 -5.61
C PRO A 49 -1.82 -17.54 -4.63
N ASN A 50 -2.91 -16.87 -4.97
CA ASN A 50 -4.17 -16.84 -4.20
C ASN A 50 -4.05 -16.29 -2.77
N GLN A 51 -2.95 -15.62 -2.44
CA GLN A 51 -2.81 -14.88 -1.17
C GLN A 51 -2.85 -13.38 -1.41
N ILE A 52 -3.35 -12.67 -0.40
CA ILE A 52 -3.28 -11.21 -0.38
C ILE A 52 -1.80 -10.84 -0.22
N ARG A 53 -1.32 -9.97 -1.10
CA ARG A 53 0.06 -9.52 -1.05
C ARG A 53 0.30 -8.71 0.23
N PRO A 54 1.33 -9.00 1.03
CA PRO A 54 1.55 -8.33 2.32
C PRO A 54 2.22 -6.96 2.17
N TYR A 55 1.86 -6.21 1.13
CA TYR A 55 2.33 -4.86 0.88
C TYR A 55 1.34 -4.04 0.06
N SER A 56 1.46 -2.73 0.16
CA SER A 56 0.79 -1.79 -0.74
C SER A 56 1.76 -0.70 -1.18
N ILE A 57 1.54 -0.16 -2.38
CA ILE A 57 2.34 0.92 -2.94
C ILE A 57 1.40 2.05 -3.34
N ASN A 58 1.71 3.27 -2.89
CA ASN A 58 1.04 4.49 -3.31
C ASN A 58 2.07 5.50 -3.78
N ILE A 59 1.67 6.33 -4.75
CA ILE A 59 2.56 7.32 -5.35
C ILE A 59 1.79 8.63 -5.48
N TRP A 60 2.41 9.70 -5.01
CA TRP A 60 1.88 11.06 -5.09
C TRP A 60 2.88 11.93 -5.82
N TYR A 61 2.40 12.67 -6.83
CA TYR A 61 3.23 13.59 -7.61
C TYR A 61 3.02 15.02 -7.13
N HIS A 62 4.11 15.68 -6.76
CA HIS A 62 4.16 17.06 -6.30
C HIS A 62 5.09 17.87 -7.22
N GLY A 63 4.63 18.14 -8.45
CA GLY A 63 5.47 18.75 -9.47
C GLY A 63 6.61 17.81 -9.89
N GLU A 64 7.84 18.16 -9.51
CA GLU A 64 9.05 17.37 -9.77
C GLU A 64 9.35 16.35 -8.66
N GLU A 65 8.71 16.50 -7.50
CA GLU A 65 8.85 15.57 -6.38
C GLU A 65 7.83 14.44 -6.47
N ILE A 66 8.23 13.27 -5.96
CA ILE A 66 7.39 12.08 -5.89
C ILE A 66 7.46 11.52 -4.47
N ASP A 67 6.32 11.44 -3.79
CA ASP A 67 6.21 10.69 -2.55
C ASP A 67 5.85 9.24 -2.92
N PHE A 68 6.83 8.34 -2.78
CA PHE A 68 6.66 6.89 -2.90
C PHE A 68 6.41 6.30 -1.52
N ILE A 69 5.20 5.80 -1.30
CA ILE A 69 4.75 5.21 -0.05
C ILE A 69 4.66 3.70 -0.22
N LEU A 70 5.45 2.97 0.55
CA LEU A 70 5.46 1.52 0.63
C LEU A 70 4.99 1.12 2.01
N ASN A 71 3.85 0.40 2.10
CA ASN A 71 3.44 -0.22 3.36
C ASN A 71 3.75 -1.71 3.29
N ILE A 72 4.37 -2.25 4.33
CA ILE A 72 4.69 -3.66 4.48
C ILE A 72 3.97 -4.20 5.72
N PHE A 73 3.20 -5.27 5.52
CA PHE A 73 2.40 -5.91 6.57
C PHE A 73 3.11 -7.10 7.22
N ASN A 74 4.25 -7.53 6.68
CA ASN A 74 5.11 -8.56 7.26
C ASN A 74 6.26 -7.94 8.08
N GLN A 75 6.35 -8.30 9.36
CA GLN A 75 7.34 -7.75 10.29
C GLN A 75 8.78 -8.11 9.90
N ASN A 76 9.02 -9.35 9.47
CA ASN A 76 10.37 -9.82 9.11
C ASN A 76 10.88 -9.06 7.88
N ILE A 77 10.06 -8.98 6.84
CA ILE A 77 10.40 -8.24 5.61
C ILE A 77 10.59 -6.75 5.90
N SER A 78 9.80 -6.19 6.82
CA SER A 78 9.97 -4.79 7.23
C SER A 78 11.34 -4.55 7.87
N SER A 79 11.79 -5.43 8.76
CA SER A 79 13.12 -5.32 9.39
C SER A 79 14.25 -5.40 8.36
N GLU A 80 14.17 -6.37 7.45
CA GLU A 80 15.14 -6.53 6.35
C GLU A 80 15.23 -5.28 5.46
N VAL A 81 14.09 -4.68 5.12
CA VAL A 81 14.03 -3.44 4.35
C VAL A 81 14.59 -2.25 5.14
N ILE A 82 14.36 -2.18 6.45
CA ILE A 82 14.93 -1.14 7.32
C ILE A 82 16.45 -1.24 7.32
N ASP A 83 17.00 -2.43 7.54
CA ASP A 83 18.45 -2.66 7.58
C ASP A 83 19.10 -2.34 6.23
N TYR A 84 18.44 -2.71 5.13
CA TYR A 84 18.86 -2.34 3.79
C TYR A 84 18.94 -0.82 3.60
N ILE A 85 17.87 -0.10 3.99
CA ILE A 85 17.79 1.36 3.87
C ILE A 85 18.90 2.04 4.69
N PHE A 86 19.14 1.61 5.93
CA PHE A 86 20.21 2.16 6.76
C PHE A 86 21.62 1.81 6.23
N GLY A 87 21.76 0.69 5.53
CA GLY A 87 23.01 0.30 4.86
C GLY A 87 23.26 0.97 3.50
N MET A 88 22.31 1.75 2.96
CA MET A 88 22.46 2.38 1.64
C MET A 88 23.59 3.42 1.65
N LYS A 89 24.62 3.19 0.83
CA LYS A 89 25.72 4.16 0.62
C LYS A 89 25.33 5.30 -0.33
N GLU A 90 24.43 5.01 -1.27
CA GLU A 90 23.96 5.97 -2.26
C GLU A 90 22.51 6.33 -1.99
N GLN A 91 22.20 7.62 -1.99
CA GLN A 91 20.82 8.12 -1.85
C GLN A 91 20.11 8.12 -3.21
N LYS A 92 20.16 6.99 -3.92
CA LYS A 92 19.61 6.83 -5.27
C LYS A 92 18.80 5.55 -5.40
N LEU A 93 17.73 5.62 -6.19
CA LEU A 93 16.97 4.46 -6.65
C LEU A 93 16.98 4.46 -8.18
N ASN A 94 17.37 3.35 -8.79
CA ASN A 94 17.33 3.17 -10.24
C ASN A 94 16.29 2.12 -10.60
N VAL A 95 15.29 2.46 -11.43
CA VAL A 95 14.43 1.45 -12.07
C VAL A 95 14.00 1.88 -13.46
N GLY A 96 14.09 0.93 -14.41
CA GLY A 96 13.67 1.16 -15.78
C GLY A 96 14.51 2.21 -16.49
N GLY A 97 15.77 2.36 -16.09
CA GLY A 97 16.70 3.36 -16.62
C GLY A 97 16.45 4.79 -16.11
N THR A 98 15.57 4.98 -15.13
CA THR A 98 15.35 6.28 -14.47
C THR A 98 15.99 6.27 -13.09
N ASP A 99 16.85 7.27 -12.83
CA ASP A 99 17.44 7.51 -11.52
C ASP A 99 16.59 8.50 -10.72
N PHE A 100 16.34 8.16 -9.46
CA PHE A 100 15.70 9.03 -8.48
C PHE A 100 16.66 9.33 -7.35
N LEU A 101 16.79 10.61 -6.98
CA LEU A 101 17.45 11.00 -5.73
C LEU A 101 16.47 10.85 -4.57
N ILE A 102 16.92 10.23 -3.49
CA ILE A 102 16.20 10.15 -2.23
C ILE A 102 16.49 11.41 -1.42
N ARG A 103 15.49 12.27 -1.23
CA ARG A 103 15.57 13.47 -0.38
C ARG A 103 15.42 13.12 1.10
N ASN A 104 14.44 12.28 1.40
CA ASN A 104 14.22 11.76 2.75
C ASN A 104 13.53 10.39 2.69
N ILE A 105 13.60 9.68 3.81
CA ILE A 105 12.82 8.48 4.07
C ILE A 105 12.22 8.65 5.46
N ASN A 106 10.90 8.68 5.55
CA ASN A 106 10.19 8.60 6.82
C ASN A 106 9.70 7.17 7.02
N ILE A 107 9.95 6.61 8.20
CA ILE A 107 9.59 5.24 8.54
C ILE A 107 8.68 5.29 9.76
N ASP A 108 7.43 4.86 9.58
CA ASP A 108 6.42 4.82 10.63
C ASP A 108 6.08 3.36 10.97
N LYS A 109 6.08 3.02 12.27
CA LYS A 109 5.58 1.73 12.75
C LYS A 109 4.16 1.89 13.25
N ILE A 110 3.23 1.16 12.64
CA ILE A 110 1.83 1.09 13.08
C ILE A 110 1.62 -0.25 13.79
N ASN A 111 1.31 -0.16 15.08
CA ASN A 111 0.89 -1.29 15.91
C ASN A 111 -0.64 -1.39 15.84
N ILE A 112 -1.15 -2.52 15.34
CA ILE A 112 -2.60 -2.73 15.13
C ILE A 112 -3.36 -2.75 16.46
N ALA A 113 -2.78 -3.35 17.51
CA ALA A 113 -3.43 -3.41 18.83
C ALA A 113 -3.57 -2.00 19.44
N THR A 114 -2.53 -1.17 19.33
CA THR A 114 -2.58 0.24 19.75
C THR A 114 -3.56 1.03 18.89
N PHE A 115 -3.53 0.84 17.57
CA PHE A 115 -4.45 1.50 16.64
C PHE A 115 -5.92 1.20 16.96
N LEU A 116 -6.25 -0.05 17.29
CA LEU A 116 -7.60 -0.45 17.69
C LEU A 116 -7.98 0.17 19.04
N LYS A 117 -7.08 0.15 20.03
CA LYS A 117 -7.31 0.73 21.35
C LYS A 117 -7.59 2.25 21.29
N ASP A 118 -6.88 2.95 20.42
CA ASP A 118 -6.98 4.40 20.26
C ASP A 118 -8.13 4.80 19.31
N SER A 119 -8.82 3.82 18.71
CA SER A 119 -9.96 4.06 17.83
C SER A 119 -11.20 4.50 18.63
N SER A 120 -12.08 5.24 17.95
CA SER A 120 -13.37 5.66 18.52
C SER A 120 -14.50 5.42 17.52
N PRO A 121 -15.73 5.16 17.98
CA PRO A 121 -16.87 4.98 17.09
C PRO A 121 -17.08 6.21 16.20
N VAL A 122 -17.32 5.96 14.91
CA VAL A 122 -17.56 7.01 13.92
C VAL A 122 -18.99 6.95 13.42
N ILE A 123 -19.72 8.06 13.54
CA ILE A 123 -21.11 8.17 13.09
C ILE A 123 -21.19 8.49 11.59
N LYS A 124 -20.22 9.27 11.08
CA LYS A 124 -20.15 9.66 9.66
C LYS A 124 -18.70 9.78 9.24
N PHE A 125 -18.36 9.20 8.09
CA PHE A 125 -17.05 9.34 7.47
C PHE A 125 -17.19 9.62 5.97
N ARG A 126 -16.11 10.10 5.37
CA ARG A 126 -16.02 10.35 3.93
C ARG A 126 -14.83 9.57 3.38
N LEU A 127 -15.08 8.80 2.32
CA LEU A 127 -14.02 8.16 1.57
C LEU A 127 -13.74 8.93 0.28
N ARG A 128 -12.46 9.11 -0.01
CA ARG A 128 -11.99 9.72 -1.24
C ARG A 128 -10.99 8.77 -1.89
N PHE A 129 -11.38 8.18 -3.01
CA PHE A 129 -10.50 7.36 -3.83
C PHE A 129 -9.56 8.27 -4.62
N ILE A 130 -8.32 8.37 -4.16
CA ILE A 130 -7.28 9.21 -4.80
C ILE A 130 -6.82 8.56 -6.11
N THR A 131 -6.77 7.23 -6.14
CA THR A 131 -6.42 6.43 -7.30
C THR A 131 -7.66 5.70 -7.82
N PRO A 132 -7.72 5.38 -9.14
CA PRO A 132 -8.77 4.52 -9.68
C PRO A 132 -8.87 3.22 -8.87
N THR A 133 -10.00 3.04 -8.19
CA THR A 133 -10.24 1.91 -7.30
C THR A 133 -11.33 1.03 -7.91
N TYR A 134 -11.06 -0.26 -7.97
CA TYR A 134 -11.93 -1.25 -8.61
C TYR A 134 -12.36 -2.28 -7.58
N PHE A 135 -13.63 -2.68 -7.62
CA PHE A 135 -14.19 -3.74 -6.79
C PHE A 135 -14.59 -4.90 -7.70
N GLN A 136 -14.11 -6.10 -7.40
CA GLN A 136 -14.53 -7.31 -8.09
C GLN A 136 -15.59 -8.03 -7.28
N LYS A 137 -16.64 -8.51 -7.95
CA LYS A 137 -17.57 -9.45 -7.35
C LYS A 137 -17.07 -10.86 -7.64
N LYS A 138 -17.09 -11.72 -6.62
CA LYS A 138 -16.79 -13.14 -6.78
C LYS A 138 -17.69 -13.71 -7.88
N ASP A 139 -17.09 -14.46 -8.81
CA ASP A 139 -17.77 -15.11 -9.93
C ASP A 139 -18.41 -14.17 -10.97
N SER A 140 -17.95 -12.90 -11.06
CA SER A 140 -18.35 -11.97 -12.10
C SER A 140 -17.15 -11.39 -12.84
N GLU A 141 -17.20 -11.42 -14.18
CA GLU A 141 -16.25 -10.67 -15.02
C GLU A 141 -16.49 -9.15 -14.95
N ILE A 142 -17.59 -8.71 -14.32
CA ILE A 142 -17.97 -7.31 -14.23
C ILE A 142 -17.22 -6.64 -13.08
N THR A 143 -16.42 -5.64 -13.42
CA THR A 143 -15.78 -4.76 -12.43
C THR A 143 -16.77 -3.69 -11.96
N ILE A 144 -17.04 -3.63 -10.67
CA ILE A 144 -17.93 -2.62 -10.07
C ILE A 144 -17.14 -1.31 -9.94
N ARG A 145 -17.67 -0.24 -10.55
CA ARG A 145 -17.08 1.12 -10.49
C ARG A 145 -17.66 2.00 -9.39
N PHE A 146 -18.87 1.68 -8.92
CA PHE A 146 -19.53 2.38 -7.82
C PHE A 146 -19.68 1.42 -6.64
N PRO A 147 -18.84 1.52 -5.60
CA PRO A 147 -18.91 0.60 -4.48
C PRO A 147 -20.21 0.76 -3.69
N SER A 148 -20.87 -0.35 -3.39
CA SER A 148 -21.80 -0.40 -2.26
C SER A 148 -21.02 -0.41 -0.94
N PRO A 149 -21.63 0.01 0.18
CA PRO A 149 -21.09 -0.22 1.53
C PRO A 149 -20.55 -1.63 1.71
N THR A 150 -21.37 -2.64 1.42
CA THR A 150 -21.01 -4.06 1.53
C THR A 150 -19.79 -4.41 0.70
N SER A 151 -19.72 -4.01 -0.58
CA SER A 151 -18.58 -4.30 -1.46
C SER A 151 -17.26 -3.70 -0.94
N LEU A 152 -17.34 -2.50 -0.37
CA LEU A 152 -16.18 -1.83 0.24
C LEU A 152 -15.72 -2.57 1.49
N PHE A 153 -16.64 -2.83 2.42
CA PHE A 153 -16.33 -3.44 3.71
C PHE A 153 -15.98 -4.93 3.57
N THR A 154 -16.45 -5.62 2.55
CA THR A 154 -15.95 -6.96 2.19
C THR A 154 -14.43 -6.94 2.01
N ASN A 155 -13.92 -6.06 1.16
CA ASN A 155 -12.48 -5.96 0.90
C ASN A 155 -11.70 -5.52 2.13
N LEU A 156 -12.21 -4.52 2.87
CA LEU A 156 -11.55 -4.03 4.08
C LEU A 156 -11.49 -5.09 5.18
N THR A 157 -12.56 -5.86 5.37
CA THR A 157 -12.62 -6.94 6.38
C THR A 157 -11.66 -8.07 6.02
N HIS A 158 -11.57 -8.45 4.75
CA HIS A 158 -10.57 -9.42 4.30
C HIS A 158 -9.15 -8.95 4.59
N LEU A 159 -8.81 -7.70 4.22
CA LEU A 159 -7.49 -7.12 4.49
C LEU A 159 -7.20 -7.03 5.99
N TRP A 160 -8.20 -6.63 6.78
CA TRP A 160 -8.08 -6.55 8.23
C TRP A 160 -7.83 -7.93 8.84
N ASN A 161 -8.65 -8.93 8.54
CA ASN A 161 -8.52 -10.27 9.09
C ASN A 161 -7.23 -10.97 8.65
N GLU A 162 -6.70 -10.65 7.48
CA GLU A 162 -5.42 -11.20 7.00
C GLU A 162 -4.23 -10.65 7.81
N PHE A 163 -4.23 -9.36 8.13
CA PHE A 163 -3.05 -8.69 8.70
C PHE A 163 -3.18 -8.29 10.17
N SER A 164 -4.34 -8.50 10.78
CA SER A 164 -4.57 -8.28 12.21
C SER A 164 -4.17 -9.50 13.05
N ASN A 165 -4.03 -9.27 14.36
CA ASN A 165 -3.86 -10.35 15.31
C ASN A 165 -5.17 -11.12 15.49
N GLU A 166 -5.10 -12.39 15.93
CA GLU A 166 -6.28 -13.25 16.12
C GLU A 166 -7.37 -12.63 16.99
N ASP A 167 -6.98 -11.90 18.04
CA ASP A 167 -7.88 -11.21 18.97
C ASP A 167 -8.59 -9.99 18.36
N ALA A 168 -8.10 -9.48 17.24
CA ALA A 168 -8.66 -8.34 16.53
C ALA A 168 -9.46 -8.75 15.29
N LYS A 169 -9.51 -10.03 14.92
CA LYS A 169 -10.26 -10.49 13.75
C LYS A 169 -11.75 -10.25 13.93
N ILE A 170 -12.39 -9.86 12.84
CA ILE A 170 -13.81 -9.56 12.77
C ILE A 170 -14.54 -10.78 12.21
N ASP A 171 -15.66 -11.18 12.83
CA ASP A 171 -16.55 -12.17 12.20
C ASP A 171 -17.07 -11.59 10.89
N PHE A 172 -16.72 -12.24 9.80
CA PHE A 172 -16.97 -11.71 8.46
C PHE A 172 -18.46 -11.66 8.12
N THR A 173 -19.23 -12.66 8.55
CA THR A 173 -20.65 -12.78 8.19
C THR A 173 -21.46 -11.77 8.97
N ASP A 174 -21.30 -11.79 10.30
CA ASP A 174 -22.04 -10.92 11.21
C ASP A 174 -21.74 -9.44 10.93
N PHE A 175 -20.48 -9.12 10.63
CA PHE A 175 -20.09 -7.74 10.33
C PHE A 175 -20.67 -7.24 9.01
N LEU A 176 -20.70 -8.05 7.96
CA LEU A 176 -21.27 -7.62 6.68
C LEU A 176 -22.79 -7.47 6.74
N GLU A 177 -23.49 -8.33 7.48
CA GLU A 177 -24.92 -8.16 7.75
C GLU A 177 -25.19 -6.85 8.51
N TRP A 178 -24.35 -6.55 9.50
CA TRP A 178 -24.41 -5.28 10.20
C TRP A 178 -24.18 -4.09 9.27
N VAL A 179 -23.17 -4.14 8.38
CA VAL A 179 -22.88 -3.07 7.41
C VAL A 179 -24.06 -2.85 6.47
N ASP A 180 -24.66 -3.91 5.93
CA ASP A 180 -25.78 -3.82 5.00
C ASP A 180 -27.01 -3.14 5.63
N THR A 181 -27.24 -3.43 6.92
CA THR A 181 -28.41 -2.92 7.65
C THR A 181 -28.19 -1.51 8.22
N ASN A 182 -26.96 -1.14 8.58
CA ASN A 182 -26.69 0.05 9.39
C ASN A 182 -25.89 1.15 8.68
N LEU A 183 -25.30 0.87 7.50
CA LEU A 183 -24.44 1.84 6.81
C LEU A 183 -25.13 2.46 5.60
N PHE A 184 -25.45 3.74 5.70
CA PHE A 184 -26.18 4.48 4.67
C PHE A 184 -25.28 5.45 3.91
N LEU A 185 -25.39 5.43 2.58
CA LEU A 185 -24.77 6.45 1.74
C LEU A 185 -25.58 7.74 1.83
N THR A 186 -24.90 8.85 2.12
CA THR A 186 -25.50 10.18 2.16
C THR A 186 -24.78 11.09 1.17
N SER A 187 -25.56 11.88 0.42
CA SER A 187 -25.07 12.91 -0.51
C SER A 187 -24.64 14.18 0.22
#